data_AF-A0A1F8VDA7-F1
#
_entry.id   AF-A0A1F8VDA7-F1
#
_cell.length_a   1.000
_cell.length_b   1.000
_cell.length_c   1.000
_cell.angle_alpha   90.00
_cell.angle_beta   90.00
_cell.angle_gamma   90.00
#
_symmetry.space_group_name_H-M   'P 1'
#
loop_
_entity.id
_entity.type
_entity.pdbx_description
1 polymer ?
#
loop_
_entity_poly.entity_id
_entity_poly.type
_entity_poly.pdbx_seq_one_letter_code
_entity_poly.pdbx_strand_id
1 'polypeptide(L)'
;MTSLKSIRREWLLLAIIVAIALAVGARAPVFLTWRNGLDIANDSAILAILVMGQMLVLLTRGIDLSVASNLALTGMVCALIGKAWPGASVPVLLVIALGVGALLGAVNGWLITRFELPPIVVTLGTLSAYRGAIFVASKGAWVSDQDIHEVIKGLPREVWLGLPALVWFAIAVLALTAVFLKLRREGREIYALGGNPHAAAYVGISANKRLMMVYTLSGMLAGLAGLLWVGRYSIAYTELAAGYELTVVAACVIGGVSIGGGVGSVLGAALGVLFIGVVNGALPVIQVSPFWQQAIAGAVILISVTVNARAERRAGRQILEHKAMTSTTAQGAAA
;
A
#
# COMPACT_ATOMS: atom_id res chain seq x y z
N MET A 1 2.04 -26.42 -3.07
CA MET A 1 0.63 -26.24 -3.51
C MET A 1 0.10 -24.80 -3.39
N THR A 2 0.81 -23.86 -2.73
CA THR A 2 0.43 -22.43 -2.63
C THR A 2 0.71 -21.61 -3.89
N SER A 3 1.81 -21.89 -4.60
CA SER A 3 2.25 -21.14 -5.80
C SER A 3 1.24 -21.15 -6.96
N LEU A 4 0.65 -22.32 -7.30
CA LEU A 4 -0.34 -22.40 -8.39
C LEU A 4 -1.64 -21.64 -8.11
N LYS A 5 -2.06 -21.58 -6.84
CA LYS A 5 -3.28 -20.85 -6.45
C LYS A 5 -3.07 -19.33 -6.43
N SER A 6 -1.89 -18.84 -6.03
CA SER A 6 -1.58 -17.40 -6.10
C SER A 6 -1.43 -16.93 -7.54
N ILE A 7 -0.72 -17.69 -8.37
CA ILE A 7 -0.56 -17.40 -9.81
C ILE A 7 -1.93 -17.31 -10.49
N ARG A 8 -2.86 -18.23 -10.20
CA ARG A 8 -4.22 -18.18 -10.78
C ARG A 8 -5.00 -16.93 -10.37
N ARG A 9 -4.81 -16.40 -9.15
CA ARG A 9 -5.48 -15.17 -8.68
C ARG A 9 -4.92 -13.93 -9.37
N GLU A 10 -3.59 -13.85 -9.51
CA GLU A 10 -2.91 -12.76 -10.22
C GLU A 10 -3.34 -12.71 -11.69
N TRP A 11 -3.40 -13.86 -12.37
CA TRP A 11 -3.90 -13.93 -13.75
C TRP A 11 -5.37 -13.54 -13.88
N LEU A 12 -6.21 -13.92 -12.92
CA LEU A 12 -7.62 -13.52 -12.94
C LEU A 12 -7.79 -12.02 -12.74
N LEU A 13 -7.03 -11.42 -11.82
CA LEU A 13 -7.03 -9.97 -11.62
C LEU A 13 -6.50 -9.24 -12.87
N LEU A 14 -5.41 -9.72 -13.46
CA LEU A 14 -4.88 -9.18 -14.71
C LEU A 14 -5.91 -9.28 -15.84
N ALA A 15 -6.61 -10.41 -15.98
CA ALA A 15 -7.66 -10.59 -16.97
C ALA A 15 -8.82 -9.60 -16.77
N ILE A 16 -9.21 -9.33 -15.51
CA ILE A 16 -10.21 -8.30 -15.19
C ILE A 16 -9.72 -6.91 -15.59
N ILE A 17 -8.47 -6.56 -15.28
CA ILE A 17 -7.88 -5.26 -15.65
C ILE A 17 -7.91 -5.08 -17.17
N VAL A 18 -7.45 -6.09 -17.91
CA VAL A 18 -7.46 -6.09 -19.39
C VAL A 18 -8.88 -5.98 -19.93
N ALA A 19 -9.84 -6.72 -19.35
CA ALA A 19 -11.24 -6.67 -19.77
C ALA A 19 -11.84 -5.26 -19.57
N ILE A 20 -11.58 -4.62 -18.42
CA ILE A 20 -12.02 -3.23 -18.16
C ILE A 20 -11.36 -2.28 -19.16
N ALA A 21 -10.06 -2.40 -19.38
CA ALA A 21 -9.33 -1.54 -20.30
C ALA A 21 -9.86 -1.65 -21.74
N LEU A 22 -10.12 -2.87 -22.21
CA LEU A 22 -10.70 -3.09 -23.54
C LEU A 22 -12.15 -2.60 -23.63
N ALA A 23 -12.97 -2.81 -22.59
CA ALA A 23 -14.36 -2.34 -22.57
C ALA A 23 -14.45 -0.80 -22.60
N VAL A 24 -13.58 -0.12 -21.87
CA VAL A 24 -13.47 1.35 -21.88
C VAL A 24 -12.87 1.80 -23.21
N GLY A 25 -11.84 1.12 -23.70
CA GLY A 25 -11.19 1.37 -24.98
C GLY A 25 -12.13 1.27 -26.18
N ALA A 26 -13.10 0.36 -26.14
CA ALA A 26 -14.13 0.23 -27.16
C ALA A 26 -15.05 1.46 -27.25
N ARG A 27 -15.24 2.18 -26.13
CA ARG A 27 -15.97 3.46 -26.11
C ARG A 27 -15.08 4.67 -26.35
N ALA A 28 -13.87 4.64 -25.82
CA ALA A 28 -12.91 5.72 -25.86
C ALA A 28 -11.52 5.17 -26.22
N PRO A 29 -11.19 5.08 -27.53
CA PRO A 29 -9.92 4.50 -28.00
C PRO A 29 -8.67 5.15 -27.40
N VAL A 30 -8.77 6.42 -27.01
CA VAL A 30 -7.71 7.16 -26.29
C VAL A 30 -7.24 6.44 -25.03
N PHE A 31 -8.11 5.67 -24.38
CA PHE A 31 -7.80 4.92 -23.17
C PHE A 31 -6.75 3.82 -23.39
N LEU A 32 -6.71 3.23 -24.58
CA LEU A 32 -5.76 2.16 -24.93
C LEU A 32 -4.42 2.71 -25.45
N THR A 33 -4.24 4.03 -25.49
CA THR A 33 -2.99 4.63 -25.95
C THR A 33 -1.87 4.41 -24.95
N TRP A 34 -0.64 4.28 -25.46
CA TRP A 34 0.56 4.17 -24.63
C TRP A 34 0.68 5.33 -23.64
N ARG A 35 0.36 6.55 -24.08
CA ARG A 35 0.36 7.76 -23.25
C ARG A 35 -0.58 7.64 -22.06
N ASN A 36 -1.83 7.22 -22.27
CA ASN A 36 -2.77 7.01 -21.16
C ASN A 36 -2.29 5.91 -20.21
N GLY A 37 -1.65 4.85 -20.72
CA GLY A 37 -1.00 3.84 -19.88
C GLY A 37 0.10 4.40 -18.98
N LEU A 38 0.92 5.32 -19.51
CA LEU A 38 1.92 6.04 -18.73
C LEU A 38 1.29 6.96 -17.69
N ASP A 39 0.21 7.66 -18.03
CA ASP A 39 -0.52 8.53 -17.12
C ASP A 39 -1.10 7.72 -15.94
N ILE A 40 -1.74 6.57 -16.22
CA ILE A 40 -2.24 5.65 -15.19
C ILE A 40 -1.11 5.15 -14.29
N ALA A 41 0.02 4.73 -14.87
CA ALA A 41 1.17 4.27 -14.10
C ALA A 41 1.73 5.39 -13.19
N ASN A 42 1.77 6.62 -13.70
CA ASN A 42 2.26 7.78 -12.99
C ASN A 42 1.32 8.22 -11.85
N ASP A 43 0.00 8.20 -12.07
CA ASP A 43 -1.01 8.50 -11.04
C ASP A 43 -1.06 7.43 -9.95
N SER A 44 -0.76 6.17 -10.30
CA SER A 44 -0.78 5.04 -9.38
C SER A 44 0.54 4.84 -8.64
N ALA A 45 1.60 5.57 -8.98
CA ALA A 45 2.93 5.32 -8.46
C ALA A 45 3.06 5.61 -6.95
N ILE A 46 2.43 6.68 -6.45
CA ILE A 46 2.42 6.95 -4.99
C ILE A 46 1.61 5.87 -4.26
N LEU A 47 0.47 5.45 -4.83
CA LEU A 47 -0.31 4.33 -4.30
C LEU A 47 0.54 3.06 -4.20
N ALA A 48 1.34 2.76 -5.24
CA ALA A 48 2.22 1.59 -5.27
C ALA A 48 3.21 1.59 -4.10
N ILE A 49 3.85 2.73 -3.84
CA ILE A 49 4.82 2.89 -2.74
C ILE A 49 4.15 2.61 -1.38
N LEU A 50 2.99 3.23 -1.14
CA LEU A 50 2.24 3.04 0.11
C LEU A 50 1.73 1.61 0.27
N VAL A 51 1.24 0.99 -0.82
CA VAL A 51 0.75 -0.38 -0.84
C VAL A 51 1.85 -1.37 -0.48
N MET A 52 3.12 -1.12 -0.86
CA MET A 52 4.23 -1.96 -0.41
C MET A 52 4.43 -1.89 1.11
N GLY A 53 4.32 -0.70 1.71
CA GLY A 53 4.38 -0.55 3.17
C GLY A 53 3.22 -1.25 3.87
N GLN A 54 1.99 -0.99 3.42
CA GLN A 54 0.78 -1.58 3.96
C GLN A 54 0.73 -3.11 3.77
N MET A 55 1.28 -3.63 2.67
CA MET A 55 1.40 -5.08 2.45
C MET A 55 2.22 -5.72 3.57
N LEU A 56 3.36 -5.15 3.95
CA LEU A 56 4.18 -5.69 5.05
C LEU A 56 3.39 -5.72 6.36
N VAL A 57 2.61 -4.67 6.63
CA VAL A 57 1.76 -4.55 7.82
C VAL A 57 0.65 -5.61 7.81
N LEU A 58 -0.07 -5.75 6.69
CA LEU A 58 -1.14 -6.74 6.52
C LEU A 58 -0.62 -8.17 6.66
N LEU A 59 0.58 -8.46 6.13
CA LEU A 59 1.20 -9.77 6.30
C LEU A 59 1.38 -10.15 7.78
N THR A 60 1.51 -9.18 8.68
CA THR A 60 1.60 -9.41 10.14
C THR A 60 0.27 -9.35 10.89
N ARG A 61 -0.88 -9.33 10.18
CA ARG A 61 -2.25 -9.15 10.75
C ARG A 61 -2.53 -7.74 11.29
N GLY A 62 -1.71 -6.77 10.90
CA GLY A 62 -1.93 -5.37 11.22
C GLY A 62 -2.68 -4.63 10.13
N ILE A 63 -3.14 -3.42 10.44
CA ILE A 63 -3.57 -2.44 9.44
C ILE A 63 -2.98 -1.10 9.89
N ASP A 64 -2.20 -0.44 9.02
CA ASP A 64 -1.68 0.91 9.29
C ASP A 64 -2.55 1.97 8.62
N LEU A 65 -3.52 2.48 9.38
CA LEU A 65 -4.38 3.57 8.91
C LEU A 65 -3.65 4.93 8.95
N SER A 66 -2.60 5.06 9.75
CA SER A 66 -1.83 6.29 9.87
C SER A 66 -0.97 6.59 8.63
N VAL A 67 -0.82 5.64 7.70
CA VAL A 67 0.04 5.74 6.50
C VAL A 67 -0.18 7.03 5.70
N ALA A 68 -1.44 7.44 5.50
CA ALA A 68 -1.76 8.66 4.75
C ALA A 68 -1.49 9.94 5.54
N SER A 69 -1.74 9.92 6.86
CA SER A 69 -1.40 11.04 7.75
C SER A 69 0.12 11.20 7.93
N ASN A 70 0.88 10.09 7.89
CA ASN A 70 2.33 10.09 7.91
C ASN A 70 2.89 10.67 6.59
N LEU A 71 2.35 10.25 5.45
CA LEU A 71 2.63 10.86 4.15
C LEU A 71 2.42 12.39 4.21
N ALA A 72 1.28 12.82 4.72
CA ALA A 72 0.92 14.24 4.78
C ALA A 72 1.83 15.04 5.73
N LEU A 73 2.11 14.50 6.93
CA LEU A 73 3.00 15.14 7.89
C LEU A 73 4.44 15.21 7.40
N THR A 74 4.96 14.11 6.85
CA THR A 74 6.30 14.10 6.29
C THR A 74 6.41 15.04 5.09
N GLY A 75 5.40 15.06 4.22
CA GLY A 75 5.34 16.01 3.10
C GLY A 75 5.34 17.46 3.57
N MET A 76 4.54 17.80 4.58
CA MET A 76 4.52 19.14 5.19
C MET A 76 5.87 19.51 5.80
N VAL A 77 6.49 18.60 6.55
CA VAL A 77 7.83 18.82 7.15
C VAL A 77 8.87 19.06 6.05
N CYS A 78 8.86 18.27 4.98
CA CYS A 78 9.77 18.47 3.85
C CYS A 78 9.53 19.80 3.14
N ALA A 79 8.28 20.22 2.99
CA ALA A 79 7.92 21.51 2.39
C ALA A 79 8.42 22.68 3.24
N LEU A 80 8.21 22.63 4.56
CA LEU A 80 8.65 23.67 5.50
C LEU A 80 10.16 23.76 5.62
N ILE A 81 10.85 22.61 5.72
CA ILE A 81 12.32 22.57 5.73
C ILE A 81 12.86 23.05 4.40
N GLY A 82 12.26 22.63 3.28
CA GLY A 82 12.69 23.06 1.96
C GLY A 82 12.56 24.56 1.75
N LYS A 83 11.48 25.17 2.27
CA LYS A 83 11.30 26.63 2.31
C LYS A 83 12.35 27.31 3.18
N ALA A 84 12.64 26.75 4.36
CA ALA A 84 13.59 27.34 5.32
C ALA A 84 15.06 27.18 4.91
N TRP A 85 15.38 26.15 4.11
CA TRP A 85 16.73 25.85 3.67
C TRP A 85 16.81 25.67 2.14
N PRO A 86 16.88 26.77 1.36
CA PRO A 86 16.89 26.71 -0.11
C PRO A 86 18.13 26.04 -0.73
N GLY A 87 19.19 25.83 0.05
CA GLY A 87 20.41 25.15 -0.37
C GLY A 87 20.37 23.63 -0.14
N ALA A 88 19.25 23.08 0.32
CA ALA A 88 19.14 21.66 0.61
C ALA A 88 19.16 20.84 -0.70
N SER A 89 20.07 19.88 -0.78
CA SER A 89 20.14 18.96 -1.93
C SER A 89 19.03 17.89 -1.88
N VAL A 90 18.69 17.31 -3.03
CA VAL A 90 17.70 16.22 -3.13
C VAL A 90 18.00 15.06 -2.15
N PRO A 91 19.24 14.55 -2.02
CA PRO A 91 19.54 13.49 -1.05
C PRO A 91 19.24 13.86 0.40
N VAL A 92 19.48 15.12 0.79
CA VAL A 92 19.21 15.59 2.15
C VAL A 92 17.71 15.55 2.44
N LEU A 93 16.89 16.07 1.54
CA LEU A 93 15.43 16.09 1.70
C LEU A 93 14.84 14.67 1.63
N LEU A 94 15.42 13.78 0.81
CA LEU A 94 15.09 12.35 0.81
C LEU A 94 15.39 11.67 2.15
N VAL A 95 16.56 11.92 2.73
CA VAL A 95 16.93 11.35 4.03
C VAL A 95 16.02 11.86 5.14
N ILE A 96 15.67 13.15 5.12
CA ILE A 96 14.71 13.74 6.06
C ILE A 96 13.34 13.08 5.89
N ALA A 97 12.86 12.92 4.67
CA ALA A 97 11.57 12.29 4.39
C ALA A 97 11.53 10.85 4.90
N LEU A 98 12.55 10.05 4.57
CA LEU A 98 12.65 8.66 5.03
C LEU A 98 12.77 8.59 6.56
N GLY A 99 13.54 9.49 7.18
CA GLY A 99 13.77 9.54 8.63
C GLY A 99 12.53 9.93 9.43
N VAL A 100 11.83 11.00 9.02
CA VAL A 100 10.58 11.42 9.68
C VAL A 100 9.51 10.35 9.51
N GLY A 101 9.35 9.82 8.30
CA GLY A 101 8.40 8.75 8.03
C GLY A 101 8.68 7.51 8.88
N ALA A 102 9.95 7.07 8.94
CA ALA A 102 10.39 5.94 9.75
C ALA A 102 10.14 6.17 11.24
N LEU A 103 10.41 7.38 11.75
CA LEU A 103 10.17 7.73 13.15
C LEU A 103 8.68 7.60 13.50
N LEU A 104 7.80 8.17 12.68
CA LEU A 104 6.35 8.09 12.88
C LEU A 104 5.84 6.64 12.78
N GLY A 105 6.41 5.84 11.88
CA GLY A 105 6.15 4.40 11.82
C GLY A 105 6.65 3.65 13.06
N ALA A 106 7.84 3.98 13.54
CA ALA A 106 8.44 3.38 14.73
C ALA A 106 7.63 3.70 16.00
N VAL A 107 7.03 4.89 16.11
CA VAL A 107 6.08 5.22 17.20
C VAL A 107 4.91 4.23 17.22
N ASN A 108 4.30 3.94 16.06
CA ASN A 108 3.24 2.93 15.98
C ASN A 108 3.76 1.54 16.40
N GLY A 109 4.89 1.12 15.83
CA GLY A 109 5.51 -0.16 16.15
C GLY A 109 5.85 -0.30 17.64
N TRP A 110 6.33 0.78 18.26
CA TRP A 110 6.63 0.85 19.69
C TRP A 110 5.37 0.75 20.54
N LEU A 111 4.34 1.53 20.25
CA LEU A 111 3.07 1.48 20.99
C LEU A 111 2.43 0.08 20.93
N ILE A 112 2.41 -0.52 19.74
CA ILE A 112 1.86 -1.86 19.52
C ILE A 112 2.63 -2.91 20.30
N THR A 113 3.97 -2.86 20.27
CA THR A 113 4.81 -3.93 20.84
C THR A 113 5.08 -3.76 22.33
N ARG A 114 5.10 -2.52 22.83
CA ARG A 114 5.40 -2.22 24.24
C ARG A 114 4.18 -2.37 25.15
N PHE A 115 3.00 -2.05 24.62
CA PHE A 115 1.74 -2.08 25.36
C PHE A 115 0.76 -3.16 24.86
N GLU A 116 1.18 -3.97 23.89
CA GLU A 116 0.37 -5.06 23.31
C GLU A 116 -0.99 -4.58 22.78
N LEU A 117 -1.03 -3.34 22.31
CA LEU A 117 -2.25 -2.72 21.81
C LEU A 117 -2.61 -3.24 20.41
N PRO A 118 -3.90 -3.42 20.11
CA PRO A 118 -4.34 -3.77 18.76
C PRO A 118 -3.87 -2.73 17.72
N PRO A 119 -3.23 -3.13 16.60
CA PRO A 119 -2.68 -2.19 15.64
C PRO A 119 -3.65 -1.16 15.05
N ILE A 120 -4.90 -1.57 14.81
CA ILE A 120 -5.93 -0.67 14.28
C ILE A 120 -6.19 0.49 15.26
N VAL A 121 -6.23 0.21 16.57
CA VAL A 121 -6.48 1.24 17.60
C VAL A 121 -5.33 2.24 17.65
N VAL A 122 -4.08 1.73 17.65
CA VAL A 122 -2.89 2.59 17.65
C VAL A 122 -2.86 3.47 16.42
N THR A 123 -3.05 2.88 15.23
CA THR A 123 -2.90 3.61 13.96
C THR A 123 -4.06 4.55 13.66
N LEU A 124 -5.28 4.28 14.17
CA LEU A 124 -6.37 5.26 14.18
C LEU A 124 -6.06 6.44 15.12
N GLY A 125 -5.52 6.16 16.30
CA GLY A 125 -5.13 7.20 17.25
C GLY A 125 -4.02 8.10 16.70
N THR A 126 -2.98 7.49 16.13
CA THR A 126 -1.87 8.23 15.52
C THR A 126 -2.25 8.90 14.21
N LEU A 127 -3.22 8.38 13.45
CA LEU A 127 -3.80 9.11 12.31
C LEU A 127 -4.27 10.49 12.75
N SER A 128 -5.13 10.56 13.76
CA SER A 128 -5.63 11.83 14.29
C SER A 128 -4.53 12.70 14.90
N ALA A 129 -3.59 12.10 15.64
CA ALA A 129 -2.48 12.83 16.24
C ALA A 129 -1.56 13.45 15.19
N TYR A 130 -1.21 12.70 14.14
CA TYR A 130 -0.37 13.19 13.04
C TYR A 130 -1.08 14.27 12.24
N ARG A 131 -2.40 14.15 12.03
CA ARG A 131 -3.21 15.23 11.43
C ARG A 131 -3.15 16.52 12.27
N GLY A 132 -3.32 16.41 13.59
CA GLY A 132 -3.14 17.55 14.50
C GLY A 132 -1.73 18.13 14.44
N ALA A 133 -0.69 17.29 14.36
CA ALA A 133 0.69 17.73 14.24
C ALA A 133 0.96 18.48 12.93
N ILE A 134 0.29 18.13 11.82
CA ILE A 134 0.38 18.89 10.56
C ILE A 134 -0.10 20.32 10.79
N PHE A 135 -1.26 20.49 11.44
CA PHE A 135 -1.82 21.81 11.73
C PHE A 135 -0.88 22.64 12.60
N VAL A 136 -0.29 22.04 13.64
CA VAL A 136 0.68 22.71 14.52
C VAL A 136 1.94 23.11 13.74
N ALA A 137 2.48 22.22 12.92
CA ALA A 137 3.68 22.47 12.13
C ALA A 137 3.46 23.58 11.09
N SER A 138 2.30 23.58 10.41
CA SER A 138 1.98 24.56 9.38
C SER A 138 1.32 25.84 9.91
N LYS A 139 0.96 25.88 11.20
CA LYS A 139 0.09 26.91 11.81
C LYS A 139 -1.23 27.10 11.06
N GLY A 140 -1.75 26.01 10.49
CA GLY A 140 -2.94 26.01 9.63
C GLY A 140 -2.72 26.58 8.21
N ALA A 141 -1.52 27.08 7.89
CA ALA A 141 -1.21 27.62 6.58
C ALA A 141 -0.93 26.51 5.56
N TRP A 142 -1.10 26.85 4.29
CA TRP A 142 -0.71 26.01 3.16
C TRP A 142 0.70 26.40 2.71
N VAL A 143 1.47 25.42 2.27
CA VAL A 143 2.71 25.67 1.52
C VAL A 143 2.37 25.54 0.04
N SER A 144 2.36 26.68 -0.65
CA SER A 144 1.98 26.78 -2.05
C SER A 144 3.17 26.61 -3.00
N ASP A 145 2.91 26.50 -4.30
CA ASP A 145 3.89 26.18 -5.34
C ASP A 145 5.16 27.04 -5.34
N GLN A 146 5.05 28.33 -5.00
CA GLN A 146 6.18 29.27 -4.90
C GLN A 146 7.11 29.00 -3.72
N ASP A 147 6.62 28.34 -2.68
CA ASP A 147 7.35 28.03 -1.45
C ASP A 147 7.91 26.59 -1.44
N ILE A 148 7.52 25.77 -2.42
CA ILE A 148 8.06 24.41 -2.55
C ILE A 148 9.47 24.48 -3.13
N HIS A 149 10.41 23.83 -2.44
CA HIS A 149 11.81 23.82 -2.83
C HIS A 149 11.99 23.29 -4.26
N GLU A 150 12.73 24.06 -5.08
CA GLU A 150 12.92 23.80 -6.50
C GLU A 150 13.44 22.39 -6.83
N VAL A 151 14.33 21.83 -6.00
CA VAL A 151 14.92 20.51 -6.24
C VAL A 151 13.93 19.35 -6.04
N ILE A 152 12.86 19.54 -5.28
CA ILE A 152 11.78 18.54 -5.13
C ILE A 152 10.66 18.86 -6.13
N LYS A 153 10.46 20.15 -6.42
CA LYS A 153 9.44 20.64 -7.34
C LYS A 153 9.71 20.07 -8.74
N GLY A 154 8.78 19.25 -9.22
CA GLY A 154 8.92 18.67 -10.56
C GLY A 154 9.85 17.46 -10.63
N LEU A 155 10.61 17.11 -9.59
CA LEU A 155 11.39 15.86 -9.55
C LEU A 155 10.51 14.64 -9.91
N PRO A 156 9.29 14.46 -9.37
CA PRO A 156 8.41 13.36 -9.76
C PRO A 156 7.91 13.42 -11.22
N ARG A 157 7.98 14.60 -11.85
CA ARG A 157 7.53 14.88 -13.22
C ARG A 157 8.66 14.75 -14.24
N GLU A 158 9.92 14.72 -13.81
CA GLU A 158 11.06 14.50 -14.71
C GLU A 158 10.90 13.17 -15.47
N VAL A 159 11.29 13.16 -16.74
CA VAL A 159 11.19 11.96 -17.59
C VAL A 159 12.57 11.34 -17.73
N TRP A 160 12.73 10.13 -17.23
CA TRP A 160 13.95 9.34 -17.35
C TRP A 160 13.65 8.08 -18.17
N LEU A 161 14.41 7.87 -19.26
CA LEU A 161 14.25 6.70 -20.15
C LEU A 161 12.80 6.50 -20.65
N GLY A 162 12.06 7.59 -20.87
CA GLY A 162 10.67 7.56 -21.36
C GLY A 162 9.59 7.33 -20.29
N LEU A 163 9.97 7.20 -19.00
CA LEU A 163 9.03 7.10 -17.87
C LEU A 163 9.23 8.25 -16.88
N PRO A 164 8.16 8.75 -16.24
CA PRO A 164 8.28 9.71 -15.14
C PRO A 164 9.14 9.14 -13.99
N ALA A 165 9.99 9.96 -13.39
CA ALA A 165 10.84 9.59 -12.26
C ALA A 165 10.02 8.98 -11.11
N LEU A 166 8.78 9.45 -10.90
CA LEU A 166 7.88 8.88 -9.90
C LEU A 166 7.59 7.38 -10.13
N VAL A 167 7.47 6.95 -11.39
CA VAL A 167 7.28 5.54 -11.74
C VAL A 167 8.55 4.74 -11.43
N TRP A 168 9.73 5.32 -11.64
CA TRP A 168 11.00 4.70 -11.25
C TRP A 168 11.12 4.49 -9.75
N PHE A 169 10.72 5.47 -8.93
CA PHE A 169 10.65 5.29 -7.47
C PHE A 169 9.70 4.16 -7.08
N ALA A 170 8.52 4.08 -7.70
CA ALA A 170 7.58 2.99 -7.44
C ALA A 170 8.16 1.62 -7.84
N ILE A 171 8.79 1.51 -9.01
CA ILE A 171 9.45 0.28 -9.47
C ILE A 171 10.59 -0.12 -8.52
N ALA A 172 11.40 0.84 -8.09
CA ALA A 172 12.49 0.59 -7.15
C ALA A 172 11.95 0.05 -5.81
N VAL A 173 10.90 0.65 -5.25
CA VAL A 173 10.26 0.18 -4.01
C VAL A 173 9.64 -1.21 -4.20
N LEU A 174 8.94 -1.46 -5.31
CA LEU A 174 8.40 -2.79 -5.65
C LEU A 174 9.51 -3.86 -5.72
N ALA A 175 10.60 -3.56 -6.42
CA ALA A 175 11.74 -4.47 -6.56
C ALA A 175 12.42 -4.73 -5.21
N LEU A 176 12.66 -3.68 -4.42
CA LEU A 176 13.25 -3.80 -3.09
C LEU A 176 12.37 -4.62 -2.15
N THR A 177 11.04 -4.40 -2.14
CA THR A 177 10.12 -5.19 -1.31
C THR A 177 10.06 -6.65 -1.79
N ALA A 178 10.06 -6.92 -3.09
CA ALA A 178 10.11 -8.28 -3.63
C ALA A 178 11.39 -9.01 -3.23
N VAL A 179 12.54 -8.36 -3.36
CA VAL A 179 13.84 -8.90 -2.96
C VAL A 179 13.90 -9.11 -1.44
N PHE A 180 13.43 -8.15 -0.65
CA PHE A 180 13.37 -8.24 0.80
C PHE A 180 12.53 -9.44 1.25
N LEU A 181 11.31 -9.59 0.73
CA LEU A 181 10.41 -10.67 1.11
C LEU A 181 10.89 -12.05 0.64
N LYS A 182 11.54 -12.13 -0.53
CA LYS A 182 12.00 -13.40 -1.10
C LYS A 182 13.33 -13.87 -0.52
N LEU A 183 14.31 -12.98 -0.41
CA LEU A 183 15.70 -13.35 -0.09
C LEU A 183 16.03 -13.20 1.40
N ARG A 184 15.49 -12.19 2.08
CA ARG A 184 15.85 -11.92 3.48
C ARG A 184 15.13 -12.85 4.45
N ARG A 185 15.81 -13.17 5.57
CA ARG A 185 15.25 -14.00 6.65
C ARG A 185 14.05 -13.30 7.28
N GLU A 186 14.18 -12.00 7.51
CA GLU A 186 13.15 -11.15 8.08
C GLU A 186 11.86 -11.18 7.25
N GLY A 187 11.97 -11.21 5.91
CA GLY A 187 10.84 -11.36 5.00
C GLY A 187 10.06 -12.66 5.20
N ARG A 188 10.77 -13.79 5.28
CA ARG A 188 10.15 -15.11 5.54
C ARG A 188 9.52 -15.19 6.93
N GLU A 189 10.14 -14.55 7.92
CA GLU A 189 9.61 -14.49 9.28
C GLU A 189 8.32 -13.67 9.39
N ILE A 190 8.14 -12.61 8.58
CA ILE A 190 6.87 -11.87 8.48
C ILE A 190 5.74 -12.80 8.01
N TYR A 191 5.98 -13.60 6.96
CA TYR A 191 4.99 -14.58 6.49
C TYR A 191 4.68 -15.65 7.54
N ALA A 192 5.70 -16.16 8.24
CA ALA A 192 5.52 -17.16 9.29
C ALA A 192 4.72 -16.59 10.48
N LEU A 193 5.07 -15.39 10.94
CA LEU A 193 4.37 -14.67 12.01
C LEU A 193 2.89 -14.44 11.64
N GLY A 194 2.62 -14.02 10.40
CA GLY A 194 1.27 -13.81 9.91
C GLY A 194 0.44 -15.09 9.74
N GLY A 195 1.08 -16.18 9.31
CA GLY A 195 0.39 -17.45 9.09
C GLY A 195 -0.03 -18.10 10.40
N ASN A 196 0.89 -18.20 11.36
CA ASN A 196 0.61 -18.74 12.68
C ASN A 196 1.56 -18.13 13.74
N PRO A 197 1.11 -17.09 14.48
CA PRO A 197 1.91 -16.44 15.52
C PRO A 197 2.38 -17.39 16.62
N HIS A 198 1.54 -18.37 17.02
CA HIS A 198 1.91 -19.35 18.03
C HIS A 198 3.04 -20.26 17.53
N ALA A 199 2.92 -20.79 16.32
CA ALA A 199 3.98 -21.60 15.72
C ALA A 199 5.27 -20.80 15.50
N ALA A 200 5.16 -19.53 15.09
CA ALA A 200 6.29 -18.62 14.94
C ALA A 200 7.04 -18.42 16.27
N ALA A 201 6.31 -18.29 17.38
CA ALA A 201 6.91 -18.19 18.71
C ALA A 201 7.67 -19.46 19.12
N TYR A 202 7.13 -20.66 18.83
CA TYR A 202 7.81 -21.94 19.12
C TYR A 202 9.13 -22.13 18.37
N VAL A 203 9.29 -21.52 17.19
CA VAL A 203 10.54 -21.55 16.42
C VAL A 203 11.44 -20.31 16.66
N GLY A 204 11.13 -19.51 17.70
CA GLY A 204 11.96 -18.40 18.15
C GLY A 204 11.84 -17.10 17.35
N ILE A 205 10.78 -16.93 16.54
CA ILE A 205 10.54 -15.67 15.82
C ILE A 205 9.90 -14.66 16.78
N SER A 206 10.65 -13.61 17.12
CA SER A 206 10.15 -12.57 18.00
C SER A 206 9.15 -11.66 17.28
N ALA A 207 7.86 -11.74 17.66
CA ALA A 207 6.80 -10.87 17.13
C ALA A 207 7.16 -9.38 17.28
N ASN A 208 7.64 -8.97 18.45
CA ASN A 208 7.92 -7.57 18.76
C ASN A 208 8.96 -6.94 17.81
N LYS A 209 10.06 -7.64 17.53
CA LYS A 209 11.07 -7.12 16.59
C LYS A 209 10.53 -6.99 15.16
N ARG A 210 9.67 -7.94 14.74
CA ARG A 210 9.11 -7.94 13.38
C ARG A 210 8.02 -6.90 13.22
N LEU A 211 7.14 -6.73 14.20
CA LEU A 211 6.15 -5.66 14.21
C LEU A 211 6.83 -4.28 14.21
N MET A 212 7.80 -4.05 15.10
CA MET A 212 8.57 -2.79 15.12
C MET A 212 9.17 -2.47 13.74
N MET A 213 9.86 -3.44 13.14
CA MET A 213 10.49 -3.29 11.83
C MET A 213 9.46 -3.00 10.74
N VAL A 214 8.33 -3.72 10.71
CA VAL A 214 7.29 -3.58 9.68
C VAL A 214 6.61 -2.21 9.74
N TYR A 215 6.23 -1.71 10.92
CA TYR A 215 5.65 -0.36 11.03
C TYR A 215 6.66 0.74 10.72
N THR A 216 7.93 0.55 11.10
CA THR A 216 9.01 1.49 10.73
C THR A 216 9.20 1.55 9.21
N LEU A 217 9.21 0.41 8.52
CA LEU A 217 9.31 0.35 7.06
C LEU A 217 8.06 0.94 6.37
N SER A 218 6.86 0.66 6.89
CA SER A 218 5.61 1.27 6.42
C SER A 218 5.70 2.79 6.49
N GLY A 219 6.10 3.33 7.65
CA GLY A 219 6.25 4.76 7.85
C GLY A 219 7.35 5.37 6.97
N MET A 220 8.48 4.69 6.81
CA MET A 220 9.57 5.14 5.92
C MET A 220 9.09 5.29 4.47
N LEU A 221 8.33 4.32 3.95
CA LEU A 221 7.74 4.38 2.62
C LEU A 221 6.65 5.47 2.51
N ALA A 222 5.87 5.68 3.58
CA ALA A 222 4.94 6.81 3.65
C ALA A 222 5.67 8.16 3.60
N GLY A 223 6.82 8.26 4.26
CA GLY A 223 7.66 9.46 4.21
C GLY A 223 8.20 9.76 2.81
N LEU A 224 8.73 8.74 2.12
CA LEU A 224 9.13 8.84 0.71
C LEU A 224 7.96 9.29 -0.18
N ALA A 225 6.80 8.67 0.01
CA ALA A 225 5.58 9.03 -0.71
C ALA A 225 5.15 10.48 -0.42
N GLY A 226 5.37 10.99 0.79
CA GLY A 226 5.06 12.38 1.18
C GLY A 226 5.90 13.41 0.44
N LEU A 227 7.21 13.18 0.37
CA LEU A 227 8.11 14.03 -0.42
C LEU A 227 7.71 14.05 -1.90
N LEU A 228 7.46 12.87 -2.46
CA LEU A 228 7.09 12.71 -3.87
C LEU A 228 5.70 13.30 -4.16
N TRP A 229 4.75 13.20 -3.23
CA TRP A 229 3.43 13.82 -3.35
C TRP A 229 3.55 15.34 -3.44
N VAL A 230 4.27 15.95 -2.51
CA VAL A 230 4.48 17.40 -2.49
C VAL A 230 5.23 17.87 -3.73
N GLY A 231 6.25 17.14 -4.20
CA GLY A 231 6.95 17.47 -5.45
C GLY A 231 6.08 17.36 -6.71
N ARG A 232 5.15 16.40 -6.73
CA ARG A 232 4.23 16.17 -7.85
C ARG A 232 3.21 17.30 -7.95
N TYR A 233 2.53 17.60 -6.85
CA TYR A 233 1.40 18.53 -6.82
C TYR A 233 1.79 19.96 -6.44
N SER A 234 3.05 20.20 -6.06
CA SER A 234 3.56 21.50 -5.61
C SER A 234 2.72 22.16 -4.51
N ILE A 235 2.13 21.38 -3.62
CA ILE A 235 1.31 21.90 -2.54
C ILE A 235 1.35 20.99 -1.32
N ALA A 236 1.36 21.59 -0.13
CA ALA A 236 1.18 20.90 1.14
C ALA A 236 0.15 21.64 2.01
N TYR A 237 -0.84 20.90 2.54
CA TYR A 237 -1.90 21.43 3.41
C TYR A 237 -2.37 20.33 4.39
N THR A 238 -3.20 20.69 5.38
CA THR A 238 -3.54 19.83 6.53
C THR A 238 -4.29 18.55 6.17
N GLU A 239 -5.24 18.66 5.22
CA GLU A 239 -6.09 17.55 4.77
C GLU A 239 -5.50 16.77 3.58
N LEU A 240 -4.21 16.95 3.29
CA LEU A 240 -3.54 16.27 2.18
C LEU A 240 -3.66 14.74 2.31
N ALA A 241 -4.04 14.06 1.23
CA ALA A 241 -4.25 12.61 1.19
C ALA A 241 -5.25 12.06 2.23
N ALA A 242 -6.21 12.85 2.73
CA ALA A 242 -7.25 12.34 3.62
C ALA A 242 -8.09 11.24 2.94
N GLY A 243 -8.35 10.13 3.65
CA GLY A 243 -9.09 8.98 3.12
C GLY A 243 -8.27 8.04 2.23
N TYR A 244 -7.04 8.42 1.86
CA TYR A 244 -6.19 7.61 0.98
C TYR A 244 -5.75 6.30 1.65
N GLU A 245 -5.69 6.27 2.99
CA GLU A 245 -5.41 5.08 3.79
C GLU A 245 -6.36 3.91 3.47
N LEU A 246 -7.65 4.18 3.23
CA LEU A 246 -8.62 3.15 2.88
C LEU A 246 -8.37 2.61 1.47
N THR A 247 -7.97 3.48 0.53
CA THR A 247 -7.60 3.08 -0.84
C THR A 247 -6.35 2.21 -0.84
N VAL A 248 -5.35 2.55 -0.01
CA VAL A 248 -4.12 1.76 0.15
C VAL A 248 -4.45 0.36 0.67
N VAL A 249 -5.26 0.26 1.72
CA VAL A 249 -5.72 -1.04 2.25
C VAL A 249 -6.49 -1.82 1.18
N ALA A 250 -7.42 -1.16 0.49
CA ALA A 250 -8.24 -1.80 -0.52
C ALA A 250 -7.41 -2.34 -1.69
N ALA A 251 -6.42 -1.59 -2.18
CA ALA A 251 -5.51 -2.04 -3.23
C ALA A 251 -4.74 -3.31 -2.81
N CYS A 252 -4.24 -3.37 -1.56
CA CYS A 252 -3.61 -4.59 -1.03
C CYS A 252 -4.57 -5.78 -1.04
N VAL A 253 -5.80 -5.60 -0.57
CA VAL A 253 -6.77 -6.70 -0.42
C VAL A 253 -7.29 -7.16 -1.79
N ILE A 254 -7.53 -6.24 -2.72
CA ILE A 254 -7.85 -6.56 -4.13
C ILE A 254 -6.72 -7.36 -4.76
N GLY A 255 -5.47 -6.96 -4.49
CA GLY A 255 -4.26 -7.67 -4.89
C GLY A 255 -4.06 -9.04 -4.22
N GLY A 256 -4.96 -9.45 -3.33
CA GLY A 256 -4.95 -10.77 -2.70
C GLY A 256 -4.05 -10.88 -1.47
N VAL A 257 -3.64 -9.76 -0.87
CA VAL A 257 -3.00 -9.75 0.45
C VAL A 257 -4.08 -9.95 1.52
N SER A 258 -3.94 -10.99 2.34
CA SER A 258 -4.95 -11.33 3.35
C SER A 258 -4.84 -10.43 4.57
N ILE A 259 -5.98 -9.95 5.05
CA ILE A 259 -6.09 -9.24 6.35
C ILE A 259 -5.78 -10.21 7.51
N GLY A 260 -5.99 -11.51 7.31
CA GLY A 260 -5.64 -12.57 8.27
C GLY A 260 -4.14 -12.86 8.37
N GLY A 261 -3.31 -12.17 7.59
CA GLY A 261 -1.84 -12.29 7.61
C GLY A 261 -1.31 -13.54 6.93
N GLY A 262 0.01 -13.54 6.69
CA GLY A 262 0.75 -14.70 6.18
C GLY A 262 0.50 -15.10 4.73
N VAL A 263 -0.38 -14.39 4.00
CA VAL A 263 -0.71 -14.66 2.60
C VAL A 263 -0.73 -13.35 1.82
N GLY A 264 0.01 -13.31 0.72
CA GLY A 264 0.07 -12.17 -0.20
C GLY A 264 1.33 -12.23 -1.07
N SER A 265 1.30 -11.59 -2.23
CA SER A 265 2.44 -11.48 -3.14
C SER A 265 2.64 -10.02 -3.57
N VAL A 266 3.89 -9.66 -3.85
CA VAL A 266 4.24 -8.31 -4.31
C VAL A 266 3.60 -8.03 -5.68
N LEU A 267 3.60 -9.03 -6.57
CA LEU A 267 2.96 -8.93 -7.87
C LEU A 267 1.45 -8.75 -7.73
N GLY A 268 0.79 -9.51 -6.86
CA GLY A 268 -0.63 -9.35 -6.57
C GLY A 268 -0.96 -7.95 -6.06
N ALA A 269 -0.20 -7.44 -5.08
CA ALA A 269 -0.36 -6.08 -4.55
C ALA A 269 -0.14 -5.01 -5.64
N ALA A 270 0.84 -5.18 -6.53
CA ALA A 270 1.08 -4.29 -7.67
C ALA A 270 -0.09 -4.31 -8.67
N LEU A 271 -0.65 -5.49 -8.95
CA LEU A 271 -1.85 -5.61 -9.79
C LEU A 271 -3.08 -4.97 -9.12
N GLY A 272 -3.20 -5.04 -7.80
CA GLY A 272 -4.23 -4.33 -7.05
C GLY A 272 -4.13 -2.81 -7.18
N VAL A 273 -2.91 -2.27 -7.16
CA VAL A 273 -2.64 -0.85 -7.44
C VAL A 273 -3.03 -0.50 -8.86
N LEU A 274 -2.60 -1.30 -9.85
CA LEU A 274 -2.93 -1.08 -11.25
C LEU A 274 -4.44 -1.15 -11.50
N PHE A 275 -5.15 -2.06 -10.82
CA PHE A 275 -6.59 -2.16 -10.89
C PHE A 275 -7.27 -0.86 -10.42
N ILE A 276 -6.87 -0.32 -9.27
CA ILE A 276 -7.38 0.97 -8.78
C ILE A 276 -7.02 2.09 -9.76
N GLY A 277 -5.79 2.09 -10.30
CA GLY A 277 -5.34 3.04 -11.31
C GLY A 277 -6.20 3.03 -12.57
N VAL A 278 -6.48 1.85 -13.12
CA VAL A 278 -7.32 1.69 -14.31
C VAL A 278 -8.75 2.11 -14.04
N VAL A 279 -9.32 1.79 -12.87
CA VAL A 279 -10.67 2.26 -12.50
C VAL A 279 -10.71 3.79 -12.41
N ASN A 280 -9.74 4.39 -11.72
CA ASN A 280 -9.68 5.85 -11.56
C ASN A 280 -9.39 6.58 -12.86
N GLY A 281 -8.61 6.00 -13.77
CA GLY A 281 -8.38 6.56 -15.11
C GLY A 281 -9.56 6.36 -16.06
N ALA A 282 -10.30 5.24 -15.93
CA ALA A 282 -11.39 4.89 -16.84
C ALA A 282 -12.62 5.79 -16.66
N LEU A 283 -13.04 6.02 -15.41
CA LEU A 283 -14.28 6.73 -15.11
C LEU A 283 -14.31 8.19 -15.64
N PRO A 284 -13.24 9.00 -15.50
CA PRO A 284 -13.18 10.33 -16.11
C PRO A 284 -13.27 10.30 -17.64
N VAL A 285 -12.64 9.31 -18.28
CA VAL A 285 -12.61 9.21 -19.76
C VAL A 285 -14.01 8.95 -20.34
N ILE A 286 -14.86 8.21 -19.61
CA ILE A 286 -16.27 8.02 -19.97
C ILE A 286 -17.19 9.11 -19.40
N GLN A 287 -16.63 10.24 -18.96
CA GLN A 287 -17.36 11.41 -18.45
C GLN A 287 -18.25 11.14 -17.22
N VAL A 288 -17.88 10.16 -16.39
CA VAL A 288 -18.57 9.93 -15.10
C VAL A 288 -18.15 11.00 -14.11
N SER A 289 -19.12 11.65 -13.45
CA SER A 289 -18.83 12.72 -12.51
C SER A 289 -17.97 12.24 -11.33
N PRO A 290 -17.05 13.07 -10.79
CA PRO A 290 -16.20 12.69 -9.66
C PRO A 290 -16.96 12.19 -8.43
N PHE A 291 -18.19 12.66 -8.23
CA PHE A 291 -19.07 12.20 -7.15
C PHE A 291 -19.40 10.71 -7.28
N TRP A 292 -19.79 10.26 -8.48
CA TRP A 292 -20.06 8.85 -8.74
C TRP A 292 -18.79 8.01 -8.74
N GLN A 293 -17.63 8.59 -9.05
CA GLN A 293 -16.36 7.86 -9.04
C GLN A 293 -16.03 7.31 -7.66
N GLN A 294 -16.20 8.11 -6.60
CA GLN A 294 -15.96 7.65 -5.23
C GLN A 294 -16.91 6.52 -4.82
N ALA A 295 -18.19 6.64 -5.18
CA ALA A 295 -19.19 5.61 -4.90
C ALA A 295 -18.90 4.29 -5.64
N ILE A 296 -18.54 4.38 -6.94
CA ILE A 296 -18.21 3.21 -7.76
C ILE A 296 -16.92 2.56 -7.27
N ALA A 297 -15.88 3.34 -6.97
CA ALA A 297 -14.64 2.83 -6.39
C ALA A 297 -14.93 2.06 -5.09
N GLY A 298 -15.73 2.64 -4.19
CA GLY A 298 -16.18 1.96 -2.96
C GLY A 298 -16.94 0.67 -3.22
N ALA A 299 -17.89 0.66 -4.16
CA ALA A 299 -18.66 -0.53 -4.52
C ALA A 299 -17.76 -1.64 -5.11
N VAL A 300 -16.83 -1.28 -5.99
CA VAL A 300 -15.86 -2.21 -6.59
C VAL A 300 -14.96 -2.83 -5.51
N ILE A 301 -14.52 -2.04 -4.53
CA ILE A 301 -13.76 -2.53 -3.38
C ILE A 301 -14.60 -3.53 -2.59
N LEU A 302 -15.84 -3.19 -2.23
CA LEU A 302 -16.74 -4.08 -1.49
C LEU A 302 -16.98 -5.41 -2.20
N ILE A 303 -17.23 -5.38 -3.52
CA ILE A 303 -17.40 -6.58 -4.33
C ILE A 303 -16.12 -7.43 -4.31
N SER A 304 -14.97 -6.80 -4.55
CA SER A 304 -13.67 -7.49 -4.60
C SER A 304 -13.32 -8.16 -3.28
N VAL A 305 -13.47 -7.43 -2.17
CA VAL A 305 -13.23 -7.93 -0.81
C VAL A 305 -14.20 -9.06 -0.47
N THR A 306 -15.49 -8.93 -0.83
CA THR A 306 -16.50 -9.96 -0.55
C THR A 306 -16.21 -11.24 -1.32
N VAL A 307 -15.83 -11.14 -2.60
CA VAL A 307 -15.43 -12.28 -3.43
C VAL A 307 -14.18 -12.93 -2.84
N ASN A 308 -13.18 -12.14 -2.44
CA ASN A 308 -11.95 -12.66 -1.83
C ASN A 308 -12.24 -13.40 -0.50
N ALA A 309 -13.02 -12.79 0.39
CA ALA A 309 -13.40 -13.37 1.68
C ALA A 309 -14.18 -14.70 1.52
N ARG A 310 -15.08 -14.78 0.54
CA ARG A 310 -15.80 -16.03 0.22
C ARG A 310 -14.89 -17.10 -0.36
N ALA A 311 -13.94 -16.73 -1.21
CA ALA A 311 -12.96 -17.65 -1.79
C ALA A 311 -12.04 -18.26 -0.71
N GLU A 312 -11.65 -17.49 0.29
CA GLU A 312 -10.85 -17.95 1.43
C GLU A 312 -11.64 -18.92 2.33
N ARG A 313 -12.90 -18.62 2.66
CA ARG A 313 -13.75 -19.53 3.46
C ARG A 313 -13.97 -20.90 2.82
N ARG A 314 -14.11 -20.96 1.49
CA ARG A 314 -14.29 -22.24 0.77
C ARG A 314 -13.02 -23.10 0.79
N ALA A 315 -11.83 -22.51 0.80
CA ALA A 315 -10.58 -23.26 0.86
C ALA A 315 -10.38 -23.96 2.22
N GLY A 316 -10.86 -23.38 3.32
CA GLY A 316 -10.80 -24.01 4.65
C GLY A 316 -11.74 -25.21 4.83
N ARG A 317 -12.91 -25.20 4.17
CA ARG A 317 -13.89 -26.31 4.24
C ARG A 317 -13.43 -27.59 3.56
N GLN A 318 -12.72 -27.47 2.43
CA GLN A 318 -12.21 -28.63 1.67
C GLN A 318 -11.22 -29.50 2.48
N ILE A 319 -10.48 -28.91 3.43
CA ILE A 319 -9.54 -29.64 4.29
C ILE A 319 -10.28 -30.49 5.32
N LEU A 320 -11.39 -29.97 5.88
CA LEU A 320 -12.20 -30.67 6.87
C LEU A 320 -12.99 -31.83 6.24
N GLU A 321 -13.58 -31.61 5.06
CA GLU A 321 -14.28 -32.66 4.32
C GLU A 321 -13.34 -33.78 3.87
N HIS A 322 -12.13 -33.46 3.42
CA HIS A 322 -11.16 -34.49 3.03
C HIS A 322 -10.68 -35.33 4.21
N LYS A 323 -10.45 -34.71 5.38
CA LYS A 323 -10.05 -35.40 6.61
C LYS A 323 -11.18 -36.30 7.16
N ALA A 324 -12.43 -35.83 7.08
CA ALA A 324 -13.61 -36.62 7.44
C ALA A 324 -13.80 -37.81 6.50
N MET A 325 -13.59 -37.64 5.19
CA MET A 325 -13.67 -38.75 4.23
C MET A 325 -12.54 -39.77 4.44
N THR A 326 -11.30 -39.35 4.66
CA THR A 326 -10.18 -40.28 4.91
C THR A 326 -10.31 -41.03 6.23
N SER A 327 -10.86 -40.42 7.29
CA SER A 327 -11.14 -41.13 8.54
C SER A 327 -12.24 -42.19 8.39
N THR A 328 -13.27 -41.91 7.60
CA THR A 328 -14.36 -42.87 7.34
C THR A 328 -13.89 -44.04 6.48
N THR A 329 -13.03 -43.82 5.48
CA THR A 329 -12.46 -44.92 4.66
C THR A 329 -11.50 -45.80 5.45
N ALA A 330 -10.72 -45.23 6.38
CA ALA A 330 -9.83 -46.00 7.25
C ALA A 330 -10.58 -46.87 8.28
N GLN A 331 -11.71 -46.38 8.81
CA GLN A 331 -12.57 -47.15 9.72
C GLN A 331 -13.35 -48.26 8.99
N GLY A 332 -13.74 -48.03 7.73
CA GLY A 332 -14.44 -49.05 6.91
C GLY A 332 -13.54 -50.16 6.36
N ALA A 333 -12.22 -49.98 6.35
CA ALA A 333 -11.25 -51.01 5.90
C ALA A 333 -10.68 -51.86 7.05
N ALA A 334 -10.98 -51.51 8.31
CA ALA A 334 -10.56 -52.22 9.51
C ALA A 334 -11.68 -53.05 10.17
N ALA A 335 -12.83 -53.17 9.50
CA ALA A 335 -13.97 -54.00 9.85
C ALA A 335 -14.16 -55.08 8.78
#